data_AF-A0A2D9CEY7-F1
#
_entry.id   AF-A0A2D9CEY7-F1
#
_cell.length_a   1.000
_cell.length_b   1.000
_cell.length_c   1.000
_cell.angle_alpha   90.00
_cell.angle_beta   90.00
_cell.angle_gamma   90.00
#
_symmetry.space_group_name_H-M   'P 1'
#
loop_
_entity.id
_entity.type
_entity.pdbx_description
1 polymer ?
#
loop_
_entity_poly.entity_id
_entity_poly.type
_entity_poly.pdbx_seq_one_letter_code
_entity_poly.pdbx_strand_id
1 'polypeptide(L)' 'MKDIDKIKNPEVNTYWIIFDEDNIVKTYGIVSPMQVLSTKETKIEMYIDKDEWIKVLESYKIEVE' A
#
# COMPACT_ATOMS: atom_id res chain seq x y z
N MET A 1 -0.76 -17.91 13.16
CA MET A 1 -0.25 -16.71 12.46
C MET A 1 -1.28 -16.38 11.39
N LYS A 2 -1.85 -15.17 11.40
CA LYS A 2 -2.76 -14.75 10.33
C LYS A 2 -1.88 -14.43 9.12
N ASP A 3 -1.89 -15.31 8.13
CA ASP A 3 -1.39 -15.01 6.81
C ASP A 3 -2.09 -13.73 6.32
N ILE A 4 -1.32 -12.68 6.07
CA ILE A 4 -1.83 -11.53 5.34
C ILE A 4 -1.91 -12.03 3.90
N ASP A 5 -3.10 -12.51 3.57
CA ASP A 5 -3.42 -13.11 2.29
C ASP A 5 -2.94 -12.20 1.15
N LYS A 6 -2.05 -12.78 0.34
CA LYS A 6 -1.42 -12.16 -0.82
C LYS A 6 -2.48 -11.45 -1.68
N ILE A 7 -2.16 -10.24 -2.15
CA ILE A 7 -2.97 -9.57 -3.19
C ILE A 7 -2.75 -10.32 -4.51
N LYS A 8 -3.55 -11.35 -4.75
CA LYS A 8 -3.52 -12.11 -6.02
C LYS A 8 -4.45 -11.42 -7.02
N ASN A 9 -3.87 -10.84 -8.08
CA ASN A 9 -4.57 -10.34 -9.25
C ASN A 9 -5.68 -9.31 -8.94
N PRO A 10 -5.33 -8.10 -8.49
CA PRO A 10 -6.36 -7.08 -8.30
C PRO A 10 -7.01 -6.74 -9.66
N GLU A 11 -8.32 -6.54 -9.75
CA GLU A 11 -8.97 -6.22 -11.03
C GLU A 11 -8.61 -4.81 -11.55
N VAL A 12 -8.11 -3.97 -10.64
CA VAL A 12 -7.75 -2.57 -10.85
C VAL A 12 -6.40 -2.25 -10.21
N ASN A 13 -5.78 -1.14 -10.60
CA ASN A 13 -4.57 -0.66 -9.92
C ASN A 13 -4.88 -0.46 -8.44
N THR A 14 -4.11 -1.12 -7.58
CA THR A 14 -4.22 -1.03 -6.13
C THR A 14 -3.01 -0.30 -5.59
N TYR A 15 -3.25 0.82 -4.93
CA TYR A 15 -2.24 1.62 -4.28
C TYR A 15 -2.04 1.09 -2.86
N TRP A 16 -0.81 1.03 -2.38
CA TRP A 16 -0.51 0.47 -1.07
C TRP A 16 0.51 1.32 -0.33
N ILE A 17 0.43 1.28 0.99
CA ILE A 17 1.36 1.92 1.93
C ILE A 17 1.74 0.87 2.96
N ILE A 18 3.04 0.69 3.18
CA ILE A 18 3.60 -0.16 4.24
C ILE A 18 4.08 0.74 5.36
N PHE A 19 3.67 0.42 6.57
CA PHE A 19 4.06 1.11 7.78
C PHE A 19 4.99 0.24 8.64
N ASP A 20 5.87 0.89 9.38
CA ASP A 20 6.64 0.23 10.43
C ASP A 20 5.85 0.09 11.76
N GLU A 21 6.51 -0.41 12.79
CA GLU A 21 5.90 -0.62 14.10
C GLU A 21 5.44 0.70 14.76
N ASP A 22 6.10 1.81 14.43
CA ASP A 22 5.82 3.17 14.94
C ASP A 22 4.78 3.94 14.10
N ASN A 23 4.17 3.28 13.09
CA ASN A 23 3.23 3.88 12.13
C ASN A 23 3.87 4.96 11.23
N ILE A 24 5.17 4.85 10.99
CA ILE A 24 5.88 5.66 10.00
C ILE A 24 5.81 4.93 8.67
N VAL A 25 5.54 5.68 7.60
CA VAL A 25 5.53 5.13 6.24
C VAL A 25 6.94 4.66 5.88
N LYS A 26 7.10 3.36 5.68
CA LYS A 26 8.36 2.72 5.30
C LYS A 26 8.55 2.71 3.78
N THR A 27 7.49 2.38 3.05
CA THR A 27 7.48 2.34 1.59
C THR A 27 6.04 2.34 1.09
N TYR A 28 5.83 2.81 -0.13
CA TYR A 28 4.53 2.89 -0.79
C TYR A 28 4.69 2.55 -2.26
N GLY A 29 3.59 2.21 -2.91
CA GLY A 29 3.64 1.93 -4.34
C GLY A 29 2.30 1.55 -4.92
N ILE A 30 2.36 1.06 -6.16
CA ILE A 30 1.21 0.66 -6.94
C ILE A 30 1.45 -0.79 -7.35
N VAL A 31 0.42 -1.62 -7.21
CA VAL A 31 0.36 -2.93 -7.84
C VAL A 31 -0.71 -2.89 -8.91
N SER A 32 -0.30 -3.10 -10.15
CA SER A 32 -1.22 -3.28 -11.26
C SER A 32 -1.88 -4.66 -11.22
N PRO A 33 -3.01 -4.85 -11.93
CA PRO A 33 -3.73 -6.12 -11.98
C PRO A 33 -2.93 -7.37 -12.31
N MET A 34 -1.83 -7.20 -13.04
CA MET A 34 -0.93 -8.28 -13.46
C MET A 34 0.19 -8.56 -12.46
N GLN A 35 0.24 -7.81 -11.35
CA GLN A 35 1.29 -7.89 -10.35
C GLN A 35 0.71 -8.35 -9.01
N VAL A 36 1.56 -9.01 -8.22
CA VAL A 36 1.21 -9.49 -6.89
C VAL A 36 2.15 -8.82 -5.89
N LEU A 37 1.57 -8.11 -4.91
CA LEU A 37 2.35 -7.65 -3.76
C LEU A 37 2.56 -8.84 -2.82
N SER A 38 3.81 -9.22 -2.61
CA SER A 38 4.19 -10.20 -1.60
C SER A 38 5.14 -9.52 -0.62
N THR A 39 4.68 -9.28 0.59
CA THR A 39 5.47 -8.66 1.65
C THR A 39 5.35 -9.45 2.95
N LYS A 40 6.38 -9.37 3.79
CA LYS A 40 6.38 -9.95 5.15
C LYS A 40 5.89 -8.96 6.21
N GLU A 41 5.63 -7.73 5.80
CA GLU A 41 5.24 -6.64 6.69
C GLU A 41 3.79 -6.84 7.14
N THR A 42 3.54 -6.53 8.41
CA THR A 42 2.25 -6.81 9.05
C THR A 42 1.26 -5.65 8.94
N LYS A 43 1.74 -4.44 8.67
CA LYS A 43 0.93 -3.23 8.52
C LYS A 43 0.99 -2.73 7.09
N ILE A 44 -0.08 -2.99 6.36
CA ILE A 44 -0.27 -2.55 4.98
C ILE A 44 -1.64 -1.93 4.90
N GLU A 45 -1.72 -0.73 4.36
CA GLU A 45 -2.97 -0.14 3.94
C GLU A 45 -3.06 -0.14 2.42
N MET A 46 -4.28 -0.31 1.91
CA MET A 46 -4.55 -0.45 0.49
C MET A 46 -5.68 0.49 0.08
N TYR A 47 -5.52 1.10 -1.08
CA TYR A 47 -6.42 2.09 -1.63
C TYR A 47 -6.68 1.75 -3.10
N ILE A 48 -7.91 1.97 -3.55
CA ILE A 48 -8.29 1.84 -4.97
C ILE A 48 -8.26 3.21 -5.65
N ASP A 49 -8.57 4.26 -4.91
CA ASP A 49 -8.54 5.64 -5.37
C ASP A 49 -7.14 6.25 -5.19
N LYS A 50 -6.60 6.81 -6.27
CA LYS A 50 -5.27 7.43 -6.29
C LYS A 50 -5.23 8.71 -5.45
N ASP A 51 -6.28 9.52 -5.53
CA ASP A 51 -6.32 10.82 -4.86
C ASP A 51 -6.49 10.63 -3.34
N GLU A 52 -7.24 9.60 -2.92
CA GLU A 52 -7.30 9.19 -1.52
C GLU A 52 -5.92 8.75 -1.01
N TRP A 53 -5.23 7.88 -1.76
CA TRP A 53 -3.89 7.43 -1.43
C TRP A 53 -2.88 8.58 -1.32
N ILE A 54 -2.91 9.53 -2.25
CA ILE A 54 -2.06 10.73 -2.22
C ILE A 54 -2.35 11.56 -0.97
N LYS A 55 -3.62 11.83 -0.65
CA LYS A 55 -3.99 12.60 0.56
C LYS A 55 -3.47 11.95 1.84
N VAL A 56 -3.46 10.62 1.90
CA VAL A 56 -2.89 9.90 3.04
C VAL A 56 -1.38 10.13 3.08
N LEU A 57 -0.65 9.95 1.98
CA LEU A 57 0.80 10.21 1.94
C LEU A 57 1.15 11.67 2.30
N GLU A 58 0.38 12.64 1.82
CA GLU A 58 0.52 14.05 2.19
C GLU A 58 0.31 14.29 3.69
N SER A 59 -0.62 13.57 4.33
CA SER A 59 -0.81 13.64 5.78
C SER A 59 0.42 13.16 6.58
N TYR A 60 1.23 12.30 5.96
CA TYR A 60 2.53 11.85 6.46
C TYR A 60 3.71 12.70 5.95
N LYS A 61 3.45 13.83 5.27
CA LYS A 61 4.43 14.73 4.67
C LYS A 61 5.31 14.08 3.59
N ILE A 62 4.73 13.13 2.84
CA ILE A 62 5.38 12.48 1.71
C ILE A 62 4.83 13.09 0.42
N GLU A 63 5.73 13.67 -0.38
CA GLU A 63 5.39 14.21 -1.70
C GLU A 63 5.51 13.11 -2.76
N VAL A 64 4.47 12.95 -3.56
CA VAL A 64 4.42 11.99 -4.68
C VAL A 64 4.48 12.79 -5.97
N GLU A 65 5.63 12.72 -6.68
CA GLU A 65 5.85 13.36 -7.99
C GLU A 65 5.15 12.64 -9.15
#